data_AF-A0A929VEX3-F1
#
_entry.id   AF-A0A929VEX3-F1
#
_cell.length_a   1.000
_cell.length_b   1.000
_cell.length_c   1.000
_cell.angle_alpha   90.00
_cell.angle_beta   90.00
_cell.angle_gamma   90.00
#
_symmetry.space_group_name_H-M   'P 1'
#
loop_
_entity.id
_entity.type
_entity.pdbx_description
1 polymer ?
#
loop_
_entity_poly.entity_id
_entity_poly.type
_entity_poly.pdbx_seq_one_letter_code
_entity_poly.pdbx_strand_id
1 'polypeptide(L)'
;MKIGLLFGAGAEISYGFPTGGKFSLDIFRQEPRPNIDEFKKIRSNVDTKLYDEEWWQDGFKKDKVTTYGAKVITTLIKDTLEENRKKIVENINDFDNYAERVKSANKIENIDEAFFHYLGRDVGSCDVSGNISLNSNLVGRNNLFTSRYFSALMLLYSIYENNDEYKKQLKKMITSIIELQIGALSADLVNDVNQSAVTISNMDTDIFDDVGDVIKVDYQSVGVKGLEYLFENDEMEDSDNNKIKKIIFFTKCILEEIFSSVLDYKSLIDSNWRYIYSPKSDWGKFTKISIFLITVKNYIKNISDNCNVKDGYYNDLKDAKFELGYVATTNYSDLIEKELEHKVVFLNGSINEWYDPYLNIIERTSDLNGKFKLPLIFTQSGTKPMTAVSKSCEYVDLYRNWQEMDGIVIIGFGFNKDDEHINAILRTLVDDDNKNIYVVHKDLERAEVIKRLRITKNMSNINICKVDNYTTRKIGGLSWVEYIYDEINKSI
;
A
#
# COMPACT_ATOMS: atom_id res chain seq x y z
N MET A 1 16.06 13.39 29.56
CA MET A 1 15.61 13.56 28.17
C MET A 1 14.49 12.58 27.90
N LYS A 2 13.31 13.09 27.57
CA LYS A 2 12.09 12.34 27.31
C LYS A 2 11.66 12.54 25.86
N ILE A 3 11.53 11.45 25.12
CA ILE A 3 11.40 11.47 23.66
C ILE A 3 10.05 10.90 23.22
N GLY A 4 9.35 11.66 22.37
CA GLY A 4 8.16 11.15 21.66
C GLY A 4 8.57 10.31 20.46
N LEU A 5 7.82 9.26 20.16
CA LEU A 5 8.13 8.34 19.05
C LEU A 5 6.94 8.18 18.11
N LEU A 6 7.21 8.16 16.80
CA LEU A 6 6.25 7.77 15.76
C LEU A 6 6.83 6.67 14.88
N PHE A 7 6.17 5.52 14.82
CA PHE A 7 6.55 4.41 13.95
C PHE A 7 5.63 4.30 12.73
N GLY A 8 6.25 4.20 11.55
CA GLY A 8 5.60 3.93 10.28
C GLY A 8 5.85 2.52 9.76
N ALA A 9 5.24 2.19 8.62
CA ALA A 9 5.31 0.85 8.02
C ALA A 9 6.75 0.42 7.70
N GLY A 10 7.64 1.37 7.38
CA GLY A 10 9.05 1.09 7.13
C GLY A 10 9.79 0.50 8.34
N ALA A 11 9.30 0.73 9.56
CA ALA A 11 9.88 0.18 10.77
C ALA A 11 9.61 -1.33 10.95
N GLU A 12 8.56 -1.86 10.29
CA GLU A 12 8.17 -3.28 10.41
C GLU A 12 8.74 -4.18 9.31
N ILE A 13 9.41 -3.61 8.31
CA ILE A 13 10.05 -4.37 7.22
C ILE A 13 11.08 -5.37 7.78
N SER A 14 11.85 -4.98 8.80
CA SER A 14 12.82 -5.88 9.46
C SER A 14 12.16 -7.07 10.15
N TYR A 15 10.87 -6.96 10.50
CA TYR A 15 10.08 -8.01 11.13
C TYR A 15 9.34 -8.90 10.12
N GLY A 16 9.63 -8.75 8.82
CA GLY A 16 9.04 -9.55 7.76
C GLY A 16 7.70 -9.01 7.23
N PHE A 17 7.29 -7.81 7.63
CA PHE A 17 6.10 -7.18 7.04
C PHE A 17 6.38 -6.74 5.60
N PRO A 18 5.44 -6.99 4.67
CA PRO A 18 5.57 -6.56 3.29
C PRO A 18 5.44 -5.04 3.15
N THR A 19 5.91 -4.51 2.02
CA THR A 19 5.67 -3.12 1.61
C THR A 19 4.19 -2.92 1.24
N GLY A 20 3.74 -1.66 1.18
CA GLY A 20 2.32 -1.31 1.01
C GLY A 20 1.60 -2.01 -0.15
N GLY A 21 2.12 -2.01 -1.37
CA GLY A 21 1.40 -2.68 -2.46
C GLY A 21 1.63 -4.19 -2.56
N LYS A 22 2.72 -4.72 -1.98
CA LYS A 22 2.86 -6.17 -1.77
C LYS A 22 1.83 -6.66 -0.75
N PHE A 23 1.64 -5.92 0.34
CA PHE A 23 0.59 -6.12 1.32
C PHE A 23 -0.79 -6.13 0.66
N SER A 24 -1.08 -5.16 -0.21
CA SER A 24 -2.34 -5.13 -0.98
C SER A 24 -2.56 -6.41 -1.81
N LEU A 25 -1.55 -6.84 -2.59
CA LEU A 25 -1.62 -8.05 -3.40
C LEU A 25 -1.87 -9.29 -2.54
N ASP A 26 -1.15 -9.42 -1.43
CA ASP A 26 -1.24 -10.60 -0.57
C ASP A 26 -2.61 -10.70 0.13
N ILE A 27 -3.25 -9.57 0.47
CA ILE A 27 -4.63 -9.56 0.99
C ILE A 27 -5.61 -10.15 -0.02
N PHE A 28 -5.52 -9.75 -1.30
CA PHE A 28 -6.45 -10.23 -2.32
C PHE A 28 -6.23 -11.69 -2.73
N ARG A 29 -5.03 -12.23 -2.45
CA ARG A 29 -4.71 -13.66 -2.60
C ARG A 29 -5.24 -14.52 -1.46
N GLN A 30 -5.63 -13.94 -0.32
CA GLN A 30 -6.07 -14.73 0.83
C GLN A 30 -7.31 -15.57 0.49
N GLU A 31 -7.33 -16.81 1.00
CA GLU A 31 -8.50 -17.65 0.87
C GLU A 31 -9.70 -17.04 1.62
N PRO A 32 -10.87 -16.89 0.98
CA PRO A 32 -12.01 -16.24 1.65
C PRO A 32 -12.63 -17.06 2.77
N ARG A 33 -12.54 -18.41 2.73
CA ARG A 33 -13.33 -19.31 3.59
C ARG A 33 -13.08 -19.10 5.09
N PRO A 34 -11.84 -19.07 5.60
CA PRO A 34 -11.60 -18.86 7.03
C PRO A 34 -12.20 -17.53 7.53
N ASN A 35 -12.07 -16.47 6.73
CA ASN A 35 -12.56 -15.13 7.07
C ASN A 35 -14.09 -15.05 7.03
N ILE A 36 -14.73 -15.76 6.10
CA ILE A 36 -16.20 -15.94 6.04
C ILE A 36 -16.71 -16.63 7.32
N ASP A 37 -16.01 -17.67 7.77
CA ASP A 37 -16.43 -18.45 8.93
C ASP A 37 -16.25 -17.67 10.23
N GLU A 38 -15.17 -16.89 10.37
CA GLU A 38 -15.01 -15.94 11.47
C GLU A 38 -16.12 -14.90 11.49
N PHE A 39 -16.46 -14.29 10.35
CA PHE A 39 -17.59 -13.37 10.27
C PHE A 39 -18.91 -14.01 10.72
N LYS A 40 -19.19 -15.24 10.27
CA LYS A 40 -20.41 -15.96 10.69
C LYS A 40 -20.42 -16.25 12.19
N LYS A 41 -19.25 -16.51 12.80
CA LYS A 41 -19.10 -16.69 14.25
C LYS A 41 -19.34 -15.40 15.02
N ILE A 42 -18.79 -14.27 14.56
CA ILE A 42 -19.07 -12.95 15.13
C ILE A 42 -20.59 -12.70 15.08
N ARG A 43 -21.19 -12.89 13.89
CA ARG A 43 -22.63 -12.73 13.65
C ARG A 43 -23.49 -13.63 14.53
N SER A 44 -23.12 -14.90 14.71
CA SER A 44 -23.91 -15.84 15.52
C SER A 44 -23.96 -15.45 16.99
N ASN A 45 -22.91 -14.80 17.49
CA ASN A 45 -22.79 -14.39 18.88
C ASN A 45 -23.54 -13.09 19.22
N VAL A 46 -24.03 -12.35 18.22
CA VAL A 46 -24.75 -11.08 18.44
C VAL A 46 -26.09 -11.30 19.16
N ASP A 47 -26.32 -10.62 20.27
CA ASP A 47 -27.65 -10.45 20.84
C ASP A 47 -28.36 -9.32 20.09
N THR A 48 -29.31 -9.68 19.23
CA THR A 48 -30.04 -8.72 18.41
C THR A 48 -30.90 -7.77 19.25
N LYS A 49 -31.19 -8.08 20.52
CA LYS A 49 -31.96 -7.22 21.43
C LYS A 49 -31.21 -5.95 21.86
N LEU A 50 -29.89 -5.92 21.66
CA LEU A 50 -29.05 -4.74 21.95
C LEU A 50 -29.15 -3.65 20.87
N TYR A 51 -29.87 -3.93 19.79
CA TYR A 51 -29.97 -3.09 18.61
C TYR A 51 -31.43 -2.73 18.35
N ASP A 52 -31.63 -1.61 17.67
CA ASP A 52 -32.93 -1.30 17.10
C ASP A 52 -33.35 -2.39 16.09
N GLU A 53 -34.64 -2.74 16.06
CA GLU A 53 -35.16 -3.76 15.14
C GLU A 53 -34.93 -3.38 13.67
N GLU A 54 -34.86 -2.09 13.37
CA GLU A 54 -34.57 -1.57 12.03
C GLU A 54 -33.07 -1.50 11.70
N TRP A 55 -32.18 -1.83 12.63
CA TRP A 55 -30.76 -1.86 12.31
C TRP A 55 -30.40 -3.03 11.40
N TRP A 56 -30.94 -4.21 11.72
CA TRP A 56 -30.63 -5.45 11.02
C TRP A 56 -31.57 -5.67 9.83
N GLN A 57 -31.06 -6.35 8.80
CA GLN A 57 -31.95 -6.92 7.78
C GLN A 57 -32.72 -8.13 8.34
N ASP A 58 -33.87 -8.39 7.72
CA ASP A 58 -34.59 -9.64 7.94
C ASP A 58 -33.66 -10.84 7.68
N GLY A 59 -33.70 -11.83 8.57
CA GLY A 59 -32.86 -13.02 8.40
C GLY A 59 -31.36 -12.82 8.68
N PHE A 60 -30.92 -11.72 9.31
CA PHE A 60 -29.53 -11.43 9.71
C PHE A 60 -28.70 -12.68 10.08
N LYS A 61 -29.22 -13.54 10.95
CA LYS A 61 -28.54 -14.75 11.43
C LYS A 61 -28.35 -15.86 10.38
N LYS A 62 -29.21 -15.93 9.36
CA LYS A 62 -29.33 -17.06 8.43
C LYS A 62 -28.93 -16.70 7.00
N ASP A 63 -29.00 -15.42 6.65
CA ASP A 63 -28.78 -14.96 5.28
C ASP A 63 -27.39 -15.26 4.76
N LYS A 64 -27.32 -15.38 3.43
CA LYS A 64 -26.06 -15.61 2.71
C LYS A 64 -25.16 -14.38 2.87
N VAL A 65 -23.87 -14.63 3.03
CA VAL A 65 -22.85 -13.59 3.08
C VAL A 65 -22.18 -13.49 1.71
N THR A 66 -21.76 -12.28 1.34
CA THR A 66 -21.04 -12.06 0.08
C THR A 66 -19.65 -11.51 0.36
N THR A 67 -18.68 -11.92 -0.45
CA THR A 67 -17.31 -11.39 -0.41
C THR A 67 -17.00 -10.64 -1.69
N TYR A 68 -15.91 -9.88 -1.66
CA TYR A 68 -15.30 -9.38 -2.88
C TYR A 68 -14.88 -10.58 -3.76
N GLY A 69 -15.10 -10.46 -5.06
CA GLY A 69 -14.76 -11.48 -6.07
C GLY A 69 -14.15 -10.79 -7.29
N ALA A 70 -14.03 -11.49 -8.42
CA ALA A 70 -13.30 -11.01 -9.60
C ALA A 70 -13.67 -9.58 -10.07
N LYS A 71 -14.93 -9.14 -9.94
CA LYS A 71 -15.33 -7.75 -10.29
C LYS A 71 -14.63 -6.65 -9.49
N VAL A 72 -14.11 -6.96 -8.31
CA VAL A 72 -13.37 -6.00 -7.47
C VAL A 72 -11.97 -5.75 -8.02
N ILE A 73 -11.41 -6.73 -8.72
CA ILE A 73 -10.16 -6.59 -9.48
C ILE A 73 -10.30 -5.45 -10.49
N THR A 74 -11.42 -5.40 -11.22
CA THR A 74 -11.70 -4.30 -12.15
C THR A 74 -11.77 -2.94 -11.47
N THR A 75 -12.41 -2.85 -10.29
CA THR A 75 -12.46 -1.61 -9.51
C THR A 75 -11.09 -1.19 -9.02
N LEU A 76 -10.31 -2.11 -8.46
CA LEU A 76 -8.94 -1.85 -7.99
C LEU A 76 -8.04 -1.36 -9.12
N ILE A 77 -8.11 -1.99 -10.29
CA ILE A 77 -7.33 -1.58 -11.45
C ILE A 77 -7.76 -0.21 -11.95
N LYS A 78 -9.07 0.05 -12.02
CA LYS A 78 -9.60 1.37 -12.37
C LYS A 78 -9.03 2.44 -11.44
N ASP A 79 -9.19 2.26 -10.13
CA ASP A 79 -8.75 3.24 -9.13
C ASP A 79 -7.21 3.41 -9.19
N THR A 80 -6.48 2.31 -9.35
CA THR A 80 -5.02 2.31 -9.54
C THR A 80 -4.60 3.10 -10.79
N LEU A 81 -5.29 2.93 -11.92
CA LEU A 81 -5.02 3.68 -13.15
C LEU A 81 -5.37 5.16 -12.99
N GLU A 82 -6.50 5.48 -12.35
CA GLU A 82 -6.91 6.87 -12.14
C GLU A 82 -5.93 7.61 -11.21
N GLU A 83 -5.53 7.00 -10.10
CA GLU A 83 -4.66 7.64 -9.09
C GLU A 83 -3.17 7.55 -9.43
N ASN A 84 -2.70 6.41 -9.95
CA ASN A 84 -1.28 6.09 -10.13
C ASN A 84 -0.80 6.08 -11.58
N ARG A 85 -1.59 6.53 -12.58
CA ARG A 85 -1.21 6.54 -14.02
C ARG A 85 0.22 7.00 -14.31
N LYS A 86 0.66 8.13 -13.76
CA LYS A 86 2.01 8.67 -14.04
C LYS A 86 3.10 7.72 -13.54
N LYS A 87 2.92 7.22 -12.32
CA LYS A 87 3.81 6.24 -11.70
C LYS A 87 3.83 4.93 -12.48
N ILE A 88 2.69 4.47 -12.99
CA ILE A 88 2.61 3.27 -13.85
C ILE A 88 3.44 3.47 -15.12
N VAL A 89 3.26 4.60 -15.81
CA VAL A 89 4.01 4.92 -17.04
C VAL A 89 5.51 4.99 -16.76
N GLU A 90 5.92 5.66 -15.68
CA GLU A 90 7.31 5.74 -15.25
C GLU A 90 7.89 4.35 -14.96
N ASN A 91 7.17 3.53 -14.19
CA ASN A 91 7.63 2.19 -13.80
C ASN A 91 7.76 1.24 -15.00
N ILE A 92 6.79 1.25 -15.91
CA ILE A 92 6.84 0.41 -17.12
C ILE A 92 7.90 0.91 -18.10
N ASN A 93 8.14 2.22 -18.20
CA ASN A 93 9.26 2.75 -18.98
C ASN A 93 10.63 2.37 -18.39
N ASP A 94 10.68 2.08 -17.08
CA ASP A 94 11.86 1.62 -16.36
C ASP A 94 11.94 0.08 -16.24
N PHE A 95 11.32 -0.64 -17.18
CA PHE A 95 11.15 -2.10 -17.14
C PHE A 95 12.45 -2.87 -16.87
N ASP A 96 13.56 -2.46 -17.48
CA ASP A 96 14.85 -3.14 -17.32
C ASP A 96 15.39 -3.06 -15.88
N ASN A 97 15.21 -1.92 -15.19
CA ASN A 97 15.63 -1.78 -13.79
C ASN A 97 14.72 -2.59 -12.86
N TYR A 98 13.43 -2.73 -13.17
CA TYR A 98 12.55 -3.69 -12.49
C TYR A 98 13.05 -5.13 -12.66
N ALA A 99 13.42 -5.51 -13.88
CA ALA A 99 13.97 -6.83 -14.19
C ALA A 99 15.25 -7.12 -13.38
N GLU A 100 16.21 -6.18 -13.32
CA GLU A 100 17.45 -6.34 -12.54
C GLU A 100 17.20 -6.42 -11.02
N ARG A 101 16.27 -5.62 -10.50
CA ARG A 101 15.84 -5.71 -9.08
C ARG A 101 15.24 -7.07 -8.78
N VAL A 102 14.38 -7.59 -9.66
CA VAL A 102 13.77 -8.91 -9.51
C VAL A 102 14.81 -10.01 -9.53
N LYS A 103 15.80 -9.97 -10.44
CA LYS A 103 16.92 -10.92 -10.44
C LYS A 103 17.62 -10.95 -9.08
N SER A 104 17.97 -9.78 -8.57
CA SER A 104 18.72 -9.63 -7.33
C SER A 104 17.91 -10.07 -6.10
N ALA A 105 16.64 -9.65 -6.02
CA ALA A 105 15.76 -9.92 -4.88
C ALA A 105 15.36 -11.40 -4.78
N ASN A 106 15.10 -12.05 -5.92
CA ASN A 106 14.67 -13.45 -5.97
C ASN A 106 15.84 -14.43 -6.21
N LYS A 107 17.09 -13.93 -6.28
CA LYS A 107 18.29 -14.71 -6.56
C LYS A 107 18.17 -15.58 -7.82
N ILE A 108 17.57 -15.03 -8.87
CA ILE A 108 17.35 -15.74 -10.14
C ILE A 108 18.64 -15.68 -10.95
N GLU A 109 19.42 -16.76 -10.91
CA GLU A 109 20.69 -16.88 -11.63
C GLU A 109 20.49 -17.33 -13.09
N ASN A 110 21.44 -17.03 -13.98
CA ASN A 110 21.50 -17.56 -15.36
C ASN A 110 20.27 -17.28 -16.25
N ILE A 111 19.46 -16.28 -15.93
CA ILE A 111 18.29 -15.91 -16.73
C ILE A 111 18.66 -15.39 -18.13
N ASP A 112 19.78 -14.68 -18.28
CA ASP A 112 20.23 -14.20 -19.58
C ASP A 112 20.69 -15.36 -20.47
N GLU A 113 21.30 -16.38 -19.87
CA GLU A 113 21.66 -17.63 -20.56
C GLU A 113 20.41 -18.42 -20.98
N ALA A 114 19.35 -18.37 -20.17
CA ALA A 114 18.06 -18.96 -20.51
C ALA A 114 17.45 -18.28 -21.74
N PHE A 115 17.47 -16.95 -21.80
CA PHE A 115 17.05 -16.21 -23.00
C PHE A 115 17.93 -16.52 -24.21
N PHE A 116 19.26 -16.51 -24.03
CA PHE A 116 20.21 -16.81 -25.11
C PHE A 116 19.98 -18.19 -25.72
N HIS A 117 19.68 -19.20 -24.89
CA HIS A 117 19.40 -20.56 -25.34
C HIS A 117 18.25 -20.64 -26.35
N TYR A 118 17.20 -19.84 -26.18
CA TYR A 118 16.03 -19.84 -27.07
C TYR A 118 16.13 -18.84 -28.21
N LEU A 119 16.76 -17.68 -27.99
CA LEU A 119 16.82 -16.59 -28.98
C LEU A 119 18.07 -16.63 -29.86
N GLY A 120 19.11 -17.35 -29.45
CA GLY A 120 20.41 -17.40 -30.11
C GLY A 120 21.15 -16.06 -30.14
N ARG A 121 20.80 -15.13 -29.24
CA ARG A 121 21.37 -13.79 -29.14
C ARG A 121 21.28 -13.27 -27.71
N ASP A 122 22.12 -12.30 -27.37
CA ASP A 122 22.13 -11.68 -26.05
C ASP A 122 20.88 -10.81 -25.82
N VAL A 123 20.37 -10.80 -24.59
CA VAL A 123 19.24 -9.95 -24.18
C VAL A 123 19.50 -8.48 -24.51
N GLY A 124 20.74 -8.01 -24.32
CA GLY A 124 21.13 -6.64 -24.63
C GLY A 124 21.10 -6.27 -26.12
N SER A 125 21.03 -7.26 -27.01
CA SER A 125 20.89 -7.06 -28.46
C SER A 125 19.44 -7.18 -28.95
N CYS A 126 18.50 -7.48 -28.06
CA CYS A 126 17.09 -7.59 -28.39
C CYS A 126 16.47 -6.19 -28.48
N ASP A 127 15.89 -5.87 -29.64
CA ASP A 127 15.17 -4.63 -29.89
C ASP A 127 13.99 -4.91 -30.83
N VAL A 128 12.79 -4.48 -30.44
CA VAL A 128 11.57 -4.58 -31.25
C VAL A 128 10.98 -3.21 -31.61
N SER A 129 11.62 -2.12 -31.18
CA SER A 129 11.13 -0.75 -31.35
C SER A 129 11.02 -0.30 -32.82
N GLY A 130 11.84 -0.87 -33.70
CA GLY A 130 11.75 -0.64 -35.16
C GLY A 130 10.54 -1.31 -35.82
N ASN A 131 9.90 -2.26 -35.15
CA ASN A 131 8.77 -3.05 -35.69
C ASN A 131 7.44 -2.72 -35.03
N ILE A 132 7.45 -2.14 -33.82
CA ILE A 132 6.27 -1.93 -33.00
C ILE A 132 6.32 -0.52 -32.40
N SER A 133 5.24 0.24 -32.60
CA SER A 133 5.07 1.56 -32.01
C SER A 133 3.64 1.73 -31.49
N LEU A 134 3.48 2.53 -30.44
CA LEU A 134 2.15 2.99 -30.04
C LEU A 134 1.62 4.04 -31.03
N ASN A 135 0.33 4.36 -30.91
CA ASN A 135 -0.30 5.45 -31.67
C ASN A 135 0.44 6.77 -31.42
N SER A 136 0.58 7.63 -32.44
CA SER A 136 1.29 8.92 -32.37
C SER A 136 0.86 9.82 -31.21
N ASN A 137 -0.41 9.75 -30.81
CA ASN A 137 -0.94 10.53 -29.68
C ASN A 137 -0.41 10.05 -28.32
N LEU A 138 0.20 8.86 -28.28
CA LEU A 138 0.79 8.23 -27.09
C LEU A 138 2.32 8.07 -27.21
N VAL A 139 2.92 8.33 -28.39
CA VAL A 139 4.33 8.01 -28.71
C VAL A 139 5.32 8.71 -27.79
N GLY A 140 5.07 9.97 -27.39
CA GLY A 140 6.01 10.77 -26.60
C GLY A 140 6.22 10.31 -25.14
N ARG A 141 5.57 9.22 -24.71
CA ARG A 141 5.55 8.76 -23.31
C ARG A 141 5.83 7.26 -23.13
N ASN A 142 6.34 6.54 -24.15
CA ASN A 142 6.55 5.08 -24.09
C ASN A 142 7.96 4.63 -24.50
N ASN A 143 8.67 4.03 -23.54
CA ASN A 143 9.98 3.38 -23.73
C ASN A 143 9.90 1.85 -23.57
N LEU A 144 8.70 1.28 -23.40
CA LEU A 144 8.57 -0.16 -23.18
C LEU A 144 9.15 -1.01 -24.33
N PHE A 145 8.96 -0.58 -25.58
CA PHE A 145 9.45 -1.34 -26.74
C PHE A 145 10.95 -1.20 -27.00
N THR A 146 11.64 -0.31 -26.28
CA THR A 146 13.11 -0.20 -26.29
C THR A 146 13.76 -0.94 -25.12
N SER A 147 12.97 -1.46 -24.17
CA SER A 147 13.47 -2.30 -23.07
C SER A 147 14.05 -3.61 -23.62
N ARG A 148 15.22 -3.98 -23.10
CA ARG A 148 15.96 -5.18 -23.51
C ARG A 148 15.20 -6.44 -23.10
N TYR A 149 14.74 -6.52 -21.84
CA TYR A 149 13.99 -7.68 -21.36
C TYR A 149 12.61 -7.78 -21.99
N PHE A 150 11.90 -6.66 -22.15
CA PHE A 150 10.59 -6.69 -22.79
C PHE A 150 10.69 -7.10 -24.27
N SER A 151 11.70 -6.60 -24.99
CA SER A 151 12.00 -7.02 -26.36
C SER A 151 12.33 -8.51 -26.44
N ALA A 152 13.14 -9.03 -25.51
CA ALA A 152 13.45 -10.47 -25.44
C ALA A 152 12.20 -11.33 -25.21
N LEU A 153 11.27 -10.90 -24.34
CA LEU A 153 9.99 -11.58 -24.12
C LEU A 153 9.11 -11.60 -25.38
N MET A 154 9.04 -10.47 -26.10
CA MET A 154 8.29 -10.37 -27.36
C MET A 154 8.87 -11.29 -28.45
N LEU A 155 10.20 -11.32 -28.60
CA LEU A 155 10.86 -12.23 -29.51
C LEU A 155 10.63 -13.69 -29.12
N LEU A 156 10.72 -14.01 -27.82
CA LEU A 156 10.46 -15.35 -27.31
C LEU A 156 9.01 -15.79 -27.56
N TYR A 157 8.04 -14.90 -27.38
CA TYR A 157 6.65 -15.17 -27.71
C TYR A 157 6.46 -15.54 -29.19
N SER A 158 7.24 -14.91 -30.08
CA SER A 158 7.14 -15.13 -31.53
C SER A 158 7.64 -16.50 -32.00
N ILE A 159 8.55 -17.16 -31.27
CA ILE A 159 9.14 -18.44 -31.68
C ILE A 159 8.27 -19.67 -31.36
N TYR A 160 7.34 -19.55 -30.41
CA TYR A 160 6.46 -20.65 -30.03
C TYR A 160 5.25 -20.80 -30.97
N GLU A 161 4.74 -22.03 -31.11
CA GLU A 161 3.52 -22.31 -31.86
C GLU A 161 2.24 -21.93 -31.08
N ASN A 162 1.13 -21.70 -31.79
CA ASN A 162 -0.12 -21.20 -31.19
C ASN A 162 -0.76 -22.13 -30.14
N ASN A 163 -0.48 -23.43 -30.19
CA ASN A 163 -1.02 -24.41 -29.26
C ASN A 163 -0.16 -24.61 -28.01
N ASP A 164 1.02 -24.00 -27.96
CA ASP A 164 1.95 -24.15 -26.84
C ASP A 164 1.42 -23.47 -25.56
N GLU A 165 1.50 -24.17 -24.44
CA GLU A 165 1.05 -23.68 -23.13
C GLU A 165 1.88 -22.47 -22.65
N TYR A 166 3.20 -22.50 -22.87
CA TYR A 166 4.11 -21.41 -22.53
C TYR A 166 3.82 -20.18 -23.39
N LYS A 167 3.45 -20.35 -24.66
CA LYS A 167 3.00 -19.22 -25.49
C LYS A 167 1.76 -18.55 -24.92
N LYS A 168 0.80 -19.32 -24.39
CA LYS A 168 -0.40 -18.76 -23.74
C LYS A 168 -0.04 -17.98 -22.47
N GLN A 169 0.87 -18.50 -21.65
CA GLN A 169 1.32 -17.81 -20.44
C GLN A 169 2.10 -16.53 -20.75
N LEU A 170 3.07 -16.58 -21.68
CA LEU A 170 3.78 -15.41 -22.17
C LEU A 170 2.82 -14.37 -22.75
N LYS A 171 1.83 -14.79 -23.55
CA LYS A 171 0.80 -13.90 -24.08
C LYS A 171 0.06 -13.18 -22.95
N LYS A 172 -0.41 -13.90 -21.93
CA LYS A 172 -1.11 -13.31 -20.79
C LYS A 172 -0.26 -12.22 -20.13
N MET A 173 0.99 -12.51 -19.80
CA MET A 173 1.88 -11.55 -19.11
C MET A 173 2.23 -10.34 -19.98
N ILE A 174 2.66 -10.56 -21.23
CA ILE A 174 3.01 -9.49 -22.18
C ILE A 174 1.79 -8.59 -22.43
N THR A 175 0.63 -9.18 -22.72
CA THR A 175 -0.60 -8.41 -22.93
C THR A 175 -0.99 -7.63 -21.68
N SER A 176 -0.79 -8.17 -20.48
CA SER A 176 -1.09 -7.46 -19.23
C SER A 176 -0.23 -6.22 -19.03
N ILE A 177 1.08 -6.31 -19.33
CA ILE A 177 2.00 -5.16 -19.25
C ILE A 177 1.60 -4.09 -20.28
N ILE A 178 1.30 -4.50 -21.51
CA ILE A 178 0.87 -3.59 -22.59
C ILE A 178 -0.48 -2.94 -22.24
N GLU A 179 -1.46 -3.72 -21.79
CA GLU A 179 -2.77 -3.23 -21.38
C GLU A 179 -2.61 -2.20 -20.25
N LEU A 180 -1.81 -2.49 -19.21
CA LEU A 180 -1.57 -1.57 -18.11
C LEU A 180 -0.93 -0.24 -18.58
N GLN A 181 0.06 -0.32 -19.47
CA GLN A 181 0.72 0.85 -20.07
C GLN A 181 -0.25 1.69 -20.90
N ILE A 182 -1.00 1.05 -21.81
CA ILE A 182 -1.98 1.73 -22.65
C ILE A 182 -3.09 2.34 -21.78
N GLY A 183 -3.51 1.64 -20.73
CA GLY A 183 -4.48 2.10 -19.75
C GLY A 183 -4.06 3.40 -19.07
N ALA A 184 -2.84 3.42 -18.53
CA ALA A 184 -2.30 4.58 -17.84
C ALA A 184 -2.10 5.76 -18.78
N LEU A 185 -1.55 5.52 -19.98
CA LEU A 185 -1.39 6.56 -21.01
C LEU A 185 -2.74 7.13 -21.49
N SER A 186 -3.74 6.26 -21.65
CA SER A 186 -5.10 6.67 -22.05
C SER A 186 -5.80 7.47 -20.95
N ALA A 187 -5.66 7.05 -19.68
CA ALA A 187 -6.20 7.78 -18.54
C ALA A 187 -5.60 9.18 -18.43
N ASP A 188 -4.29 9.32 -18.67
CA ASP A 188 -3.61 10.61 -18.65
C ASP A 188 -4.07 11.50 -19.81
N LEU A 189 -4.16 10.96 -21.02
CA LEU A 189 -4.69 11.68 -22.19
C LEU A 189 -6.14 12.15 -21.97
N VAL A 190 -7.01 11.28 -21.47
CA VAL A 190 -8.41 11.63 -21.20
C VAL A 190 -8.53 12.68 -20.11
N ASN A 191 -7.71 12.59 -19.05
CA ASN A 191 -7.65 13.61 -18.01
C ASN A 191 -7.19 14.96 -18.59
N ASP A 192 -6.14 14.98 -19.41
CA ASP A 192 -5.64 16.20 -20.05
C ASP A 192 -6.73 16.85 -20.93
N VAL A 193 -7.49 16.05 -21.68
CA VAL A 193 -8.61 16.53 -22.51
C VAL A 193 -9.79 17.02 -21.66
N ASN A 194 -10.17 16.30 -20.61
CA ASN A 194 -11.31 16.71 -19.76
C ASN A 194 -11.00 17.96 -18.92
N GLN A 195 -9.75 18.17 -18.49
CA GLN A 195 -9.36 19.36 -17.70
C GLN A 195 -9.26 20.64 -18.53
N SER A 196 -9.07 20.52 -19.84
CA SER A 196 -8.89 21.67 -20.73
C SER A 196 -9.51 21.39 -22.10
N ALA A 197 -10.77 20.95 -22.09
CA ALA A 197 -11.50 20.57 -23.31
C ALA A 197 -11.62 21.75 -24.28
N VAL A 198 -11.69 22.97 -23.74
CA VAL A 198 -11.75 24.23 -24.49
C VAL A 198 -10.75 25.19 -23.89
N THR A 199 -9.86 25.75 -24.72
CA THR A 199 -9.00 26.87 -24.33
C THR A 199 -9.68 28.16 -24.76
N ILE A 200 -10.04 29.01 -23.80
CA ILE A 200 -10.67 30.30 -24.06
C ILE A 200 -9.60 31.37 -24.02
N SER A 201 -9.37 32.05 -25.14
CA SER A 201 -8.50 33.22 -25.21
C SER A 201 -9.33 34.45 -25.52
N ASN A 202 -9.23 35.49 -24.68
CA ASN A 202 -9.86 36.81 -24.86
C ASN A 202 -11.38 36.87 -24.76
N MET A 203 -12.00 35.97 -23.98
CA MET A 203 -13.42 36.02 -23.64
C MET A 203 -13.59 35.56 -22.18
N ASP A 204 -14.38 36.30 -21.40
CA ASP A 204 -14.81 35.91 -20.06
C ASP A 204 -16.21 35.31 -20.18
N THR A 205 -16.32 33.97 -20.08
CA THR A 205 -17.57 33.24 -20.24
C THR A 205 -17.58 31.97 -19.40
N ASP A 206 -18.72 31.70 -18.77
CA ASP A 206 -19.02 30.54 -17.92
C ASP A 206 -19.68 29.37 -18.68
N ILE A 207 -19.97 29.54 -19.98
CA ILE A 207 -20.72 28.56 -20.80
C ILE A 207 -20.05 27.18 -20.83
N PHE A 208 -18.73 27.11 -20.63
CA PHE A 208 -17.95 25.87 -20.66
C PHE A 208 -17.62 25.31 -19.28
N ASP A 209 -18.02 25.99 -18.19
CA ASP A 209 -17.71 25.55 -16.82
C ASP A 209 -18.39 24.21 -16.48
N ASP A 210 -19.55 23.95 -17.08
CA ASP A 210 -20.30 22.69 -16.94
C ASP A 210 -19.86 21.60 -17.94
N VAL A 211 -18.94 21.91 -18.86
CA VAL A 211 -18.45 20.98 -19.90
C VAL A 211 -17.18 20.29 -19.42
N GLY A 212 -17.34 19.35 -18.48
CA GLY A 212 -16.29 18.47 -17.96
C GLY A 212 -16.65 16.98 -18.08
N ASP A 213 -15.65 16.10 -17.95
CA ASP A 213 -15.83 14.63 -17.90
C ASP A 213 -16.60 13.99 -19.07
N VAL A 214 -16.48 14.58 -20.25
CA VAL A 214 -17.18 14.12 -21.46
C VAL A 214 -16.60 12.79 -21.97
N ILE A 215 -15.29 12.60 -21.83
CA ILE A 215 -14.59 11.40 -22.30
C ILE A 215 -14.27 10.50 -21.11
N LYS A 216 -14.51 9.20 -21.26
CA LYS A 216 -14.20 8.19 -20.23
C LYS A 216 -13.45 7.01 -20.86
N VAL A 217 -12.44 6.52 -20.15
CA VAL A 217 -11.75 5.28 -20.49
C VAL A 217 -12.55 4.11 -19.91
N ASP A 218 -12.78 3.07 -20.70
CA ASP A 218 -13.35 1.82 -20.21
C ASP A 218 -12.24 0.88 -19.68
N TYR A 219 -12.19 0.74 -18.36
CA TYR A 219 -11.18 -0.06 -17.67
C TYR A 219 -11.52 -1.55 -17.57
N GLN A 220 -12.68 -2.01 -18.07
CA GLN A 220 -13.10 -3.42 -17.95
C GLN A 220 -12.12 -4.41 -18.57
N SER A 221 -11.32 -3.97 -19.56
CA SER A 221 -10.38 -4.81 -20.30
C SER A 221 -8.91 -4.54 -20.00
N VAL A 222 -8.59 -3.52 -19.21
CA VAL A 222 -7.23 -3.00 -19.06
C VAL A 222 -6.58 -3.63 -17.83
N GLY A 223 -5.64 -4.56 -17.98
CA GLY A 223 -4.79 -5.05 -16.88
C GLY A 223 -5.46 -6.00 -15.88
N VAL A 224 -6.78 -6.18 -15.95
CA VAL A 224 -7.56 -7.12 -15.12
C VAL A 224 -7.02 -8.55 -15.24
N LYS A 225 -6.72 -9.00 -16.47
CA LYS A 225 -6.20 -10.35 -16.73
C LYS A 225 -4.84 -10.60 -16.08
N GLY A 226 -4.01 -9.55 -15.99
CA GLY A 226 -2.70 -9.64 -15.35
C GLY A 226 -2.82 -9.82 -13.85
N LEU A 227 -3.73 -9.07 -13.23
CA LEU A 227 -3.99 -9.19 -11.81
C LEU A 227 -4.71 -10.51 -11.47
N GLU A 228 -5.66 -10.96 -12.30
CA GLU A 228 -6.26 -12.30 -12.20
C GLU A 228 -5.17 -13.39 -12.27
N TYR A 229 -4.24 -13.30 -13.22
CA TYR A 229 -3.11 -14.23 -13.33
C TYR A 229 -2.18 -14.21 -12.09
N LEU A 230 -2.00 -13.06 -11.45
CA LEU A 230 -1.24 -12.97 -10.19
C LEU A 230 -2.00 -13.53 -8.97
N PHE A 231 -3.33 -13.61 -9.04
CA PHE A 231 -4.18 -14.21 -8.01
C PHE A 231 -4.45 -15.70 -8.26
N GLU A 232 -4.19 -16.21 -9.47
CA GLU A 232 -4.15 -17.64 -9.75
C GLU A 232 -2.98 -18.26 -8.94
N ASN A 233 -3.33 -19.15 -8.00
CA ASN A 233 -2.39 -19.91 -7.19
C ASN A 233 -1.67 -20.95 -8.06
N ASP A 234 -0.68 -20.51 -8.83
CA ASP A 234 0.30 -21.40 -9.44
C ASP A 234 1.58 -21.37 -8.60
N GLU A 235 1.91 -22.50 -7.97
CA GLU A 235 3.23 -22.85 -7.44
C GLU A 235 4.23 -22.97 -8.60
N MET A 236 4.54 -21.84 -9.24
CA MET A 236 5.68 -21.75 -10.14
C MET A 236 6.88 -21.38 -9.30
N GLU A 237 7.69 -22.38 -8.97
CA GLU A 237 9.01 -22.19 -8.38
C GLU A 237 10.06 -22.02 -9.48
N ASP A 238 11.17 -21.34 -9.15
CA ASP A 238 12.34 -21.33 -10.02
C ASP A 238 12.79 -22.78 -10.26
N SER A 239 12.87 -23.17 -11.53
CA SER A 239 13.24 -24.52 -11.93
C SER A 239 14.48 -24.45 -12.80
N ASP A 240 15.64 -24.72 -12.21
CA ASP A 240 16.92 -24.76 -12.94
C ASP A 240 16.91 -25.79 -14.09
N ASN A 241 16.09 -26.84 -13.97
CA ASN A 241 15.98 -27.88 -14.98
C ASN A 241 15.18 -27.45 -16.21
N ASN A 242 14.42 -26.35 -16.16
CA ASN A 242 13.58 -25.90 -17.27
C ASN A 242 13.71 -24.39 -17.51
N LYS A 243 14.57 -24.04 -18.48
CA LYS A 243 14.88 -22.66 -18.86
C LYS A 243 13.65 -21.81 -19.23
N ILE A 244 12.63 -22.37 -19.89
CA ILE A 244 11.42 -21.59 -20.22
C ILE A 244 10.57 -21.33 -18.98
N LYS A 245 10.44 -22.30 -18.06
CA LYS A 245 9.75 -22.09 -16.79
C LYS A 245 10.46 -21.02 -15.95
N LYS A 246 11.79 -20.99 -15.98
CA LYS A 246 12.59 -19.93 -15.34
C LYS A 246 12.29 -18.55 -15.91
N ILE A 247 12.18 -18.41 -17.24
CA ILE A 247 11.78 -17.14 -17.88
C ILE A 247 10.35 -16.73 -17.51
N ILE A 248 9.43 -17.68 -17.44
CA ILE A 248 8.04 -17.41 -17.03
C ILE A 248 7.97 -16.96 -15.58
N PHE A 249 8.65 -17.67 -14.67
CA PHE A 249 8.75 -17.28 -13.26
C PHE A 249 9.33 -15.88 -13.11
N PHE A 250 10.44 -15.60 -13.79
CA PHE A 250 11.05 -14.28 -13.84
C PHE A 250 10.07 -13.19 -14.31
N THR A 251 9.31 -13.45 -15.38
CA THR A 251 8.33 -12.52 -15.92
C THR A 251 7.16 -12.31 -14.95
N LYS A 252 6.70 -13.36 -14.26
CA LYS A 252 5.67 -13.29 -13.22
C LYS A 252 6.15 -12.43 -12.05
N CYS A 253 7.40 -12.57 -11.60
CA CYS A 253 7.99 -11.73 -10.57
C CYS A 253 8.09 -10.25 -10.99
N ILE A 254 8.43 -9.96 -12.25
CA ILE A 254 8.42 -8.58 -12.78
C ILE A 254 7.00 -8.01 -12.76
N LEU A 255 6.02 -8.78 -13.24
CA LEU A 255 4.62 -8.35 -13.25
C LEU A 255 4.14 -8.04 -11.83
N GLU A 256 4.48 -8.91 -10.88
CA GLU A 256 4.15 -8.74 -9.47
C GLU A 256 4.81 -7.49 -8.86
N GLU A 257 6.06 -7.22 -9.17
CA GLU A 257 6.78 -6.02 -8.71
C GLU A 257 6.19 -4.73 -9.32
N ILE A 258 5.74 -4.77 -10.58
CA ILE A 258 5.02 -3.65 -11.20
C ILE A 258 3.71 -3.40 -10.46
N PHE A 259 2.86 -4.44 -10.28
CA PHE A 259 1.59 -4.28 -9.58
C PHE A 259 1.76 -3.88 -8.11
N SER A 260 2.72 -4.46 -7.38
CA SER A 260 3.00 -4.13 -5.99
C SER A 260 3.46 -2.68 -5.79
N SER A 261 3.97 -2.05 -6.85
CA SER A 261 4.40 -0.65 -6.77
C SER A 261 3.26 0.36 -6.98
N VAL A 262 2.10 -0.08 -7.47
CA VAL A 262 0.98 0.80 -7.87
C VAL A 262 -0.37 0.42 -7.26
N LEU A 263 -0.53 -0.81 -6.77
CA LEU A 263 -1.80 -1.30 -6.25
C LEU A 263 -2.03 -0.85 -4.81
N ASP A 264 -3.17 -0.20 -4.59
CA ASP A 264 -3.65 0.22 -3.28
C ASP A 264 -5.09 -0.29 -3.05
N TYR A 265 -5.38 -0.73 -1.84
CA TYR A 265 -6.73 -1.14 -1.40
C TYR A 265 -7.46 -0.03 -0.63
N LYS A 266 -6.84 1.14 -0.46
CA LYS A 266 -7.42 2.33 0.17
C LYS A 266 -8.79 2.68 -0.40
N SER A 267 -8.87 2.89 -1.71
CA SER A 267 -10.12 3.35 -2.37
C SER A 267 -11.25 2.33 -2.21
N LEU A 268 -10.91 1.04 -2.05
CA LEU A 268 -11.88 -0.01 -1.71
C LEU A 268 -12.45 0.19 -0.30
N ILE A 269 -11.61 0.44 0.71
CA ILE A 269 -12.09 0.70 2.07
C ILE A 269 -12.87 2.01 2.11
N ASP A 270 -12.31 3.10 1.59
CA ASP A 270 -12.91 4.44 1.66
C ASP A 270 -14.30 4.48 1.00
N SER A 271 -14.45 3.86 -0.18
CA SER A 271 -15.73 3.81 -0.90
C SER A 271 -16.77 2.88 -0.27
N ASN A 272 -16.35 1.95 0.59
CA ASN A 272 -17.23 0.94 1.18
C ASN A 272 -17.41 1.07 2.69
N TRP A 273 -16.64 1.93 3.37
CA TRP A 273 -16.68 2.10 4.83
C TRP A 273 -18.09 2.41 5.31
N ARG A 274 -18.81 3.30 4.61
CA ARG A 274 -20.18 3.67 4.98
C ARG A 274 -21.15 2.48 5.09
N TYR A 275 -20.89 1.39 4.38
CA TYR A 275 -21.79 0.23 4.39
C TYR A 275 -21.73 -0.56 5.69
N ILE A 276 -20.71 -0.37 6.55
CA ILE A 276 -20.70 -0.95 7.89
C ILE A 276 -21.85 -0.40 8.75
N TYR A 277 -22.42 0.75 8.39
CA TYR A 277 -23.54 1.40 9.06
C TYR A 277 -24.91 1.06 8.46
N SER A 278 -24.97 0.21 7.44
CA SER A 278 -26.24 -0.04 6.72
C SER A 278 -26.53 -1.52 6.49
N PRO A 279 -26.53 -2.37 7.53
CA PRO A 279 -26.78 -3.80 7.36
C PRO A 279 -28.20 -4.11 6.87
N LYS A 280 -29.22 -3.28 7.17
CA LYS A 280 -30.60 -3.46 6.68
C LYS A 280 -30.77 -3.20 5.18
N SER A 281 -30.22 -2.10 4.65
CA SER A 281 -30.42 -1.70 3.25
C SER A 281 -29.42 -2.33 2.27
N ASP A 282 -28.18 -2.57 2.72
CA ASP A 282 -27.06 -2.92 1.84
C ASP A 282 -26.30 -4.16 2.35
N TRP A 283 -27.01 -5.21 2.79
CA TRP A 283 -26.41 -6.41 3.37
C TRP A 283 -25.25 -7.03 2.58
N GLY A 284 -25.38 -7.11 1.26
CA GLY A 284 -24.30 -7.61 0.41
C GLY A 284 -23.02 -6.78 0.54
N LYS A 285 -23.13 -5.45 0.57
CA LYS A 285 -21.95 -4.58 0.70
C LYS A 285 -21.43 -4.57 2.14
N PHE A 286 -22.32 -4.57 3.13
CA PHE A 286 -22.00 -4.70 4.55
C PHE A 286 -21.15 -5.97 4.82
N THR A 287 -21.58 -7.13 4.32
CA THR A 287 -20.84 -8.39 4.50
C THR A 287 -19.50 -8.37 3.79
N LYS A 288 -19.39 -7.77 2.59
CA LYS A 288 -18.14 -7.66 1.84
C LYS A 288 -17.07 -6.89 2.60
N ILE A 289 -17.37 -5.66 3.02
CA ILE A 289 -16.39 -4.83 3.74
C ILE A 289 -16.06 -5.44 5.11
N SER A 290 -17.04 -6.00 5.81
CA SER A 290 -16.83 -6.66 7.10
C SER A 290 -15.84 -7.84 7.00
N ILE A 291 -16.04 -8.72 6.01
CA ILE A 291 -15.17 -9.87 5.78
C ILE A 291 -13.78 -9.41 5.29
N PHE A 292 -13.72 -8.34 4.50
CA PHE A 292 -12.45 -7.76 4.07
C PHE A 292 -11.62 -7.25 5.27
N LEU A 293 -12.22 -6.50 6.20
CA LEU A 293 -11.53 -6.04 7.42
C LEU A 293 -11.01 -7.21 8.28
N ILE A 294 -11.79 -8.29 8.39
CA ILE A 294 -11.35 -9.54 9.04
C ILE A 294 -10.17 -10.18 8.30
N THR A 295 -10.21 -10.21 6.96
CA THR A 295 -9.14 -10.74 6.12
C THR A 295 -7.83 -9.97 6.35
N VAL A 296 -7.89 -8.64 6.34
CA VAL A 296 -6.72 -7.78 6.58
C VAL A 296 -6.15 -8.02 7.98
N LYS A 297 -7.00 -8.03 9.02
CA LYS A 297 -6.58 -8.33 10.40
C LYS A 297 -5.89 -9.69 10.50
N ASN A 298 -6.49 -10.74 9.94
CA ASN A 298 -5.97 -12.10 10.05
C ASN A 298 -4.65 -12.26 9.29
N TYR A 299 -4.50 -11.59 8.14
CA TYR A 299 -3.24 -11.55 7.41
C TYR A 299 -2.11 -10.92 8.25
N ILE A 300 -2.34 -9.73 8.81
CA ILE A 300 -1.38 -9.04 9.69
C ILE A 300 -1.05 -9.90 10.92
N LYS A 301 -2.07 -10.49 11.55
CA LYS A 301 -1.91 -11.34 12.72
C LYS A 301 -1.07 -12.57 12.41
N ASN A 302 -1.27 -13.21 11.26
CA ASN A 302 -0.47 -14.36 10.85
C ASN A 302 1.01 -14.00 10.66
N ILE A 303 1.32 -12.82 10.13
CA ILE A 303 2.71 -12.34 10.04
C ILE A 303 3.27 -12.08 11.45
N SER A 304 2.53 -11.37 12.31
CA SER A 304 2.93 -11.07 13.69
C SER A 304 3.21 -12.34 14.51
N ASP A 305 2.30 -13.32 14.45
CA ASP A 305 2.39 -14.56 15.24
C ASP A 305 3.53 -15.47 14.76
N ASN A 306 3.91 -15.40 13.48
CA ASN A 306 5.04 -16.14 12.91
C ASN A 306 6.35 -15.34 12.89
N CYS A 307 6.35 -14.10 13.40
CA CYS A 307 7.54 -13.26 13.45
C CYS A 307 8.53 -13.80 14.49
N ASN A 308 9.61 -14.42 14.01
CA ASN A 308 10.71 -14.91 14.86
C ASN A 308 11.89 -13.93 14.94
N VAL A 309 11.79 -12.77 14.27
CA VAL A 309 12.88 -11.79 14.21
C VAL A 309 12.92 -10.98 15.50
N LYS A 310 14.09 -10.97 16.16
CA LYS A 310 14.36 -10.18 17.39
C LYS A 310 15.34 -9.02 17.16
N ASP A 311 15.55 -8.67 15.90
CA ASP A 311 16.54 -7.68 15.47
C ASP A 311 15.89 -6.66 14.54
N GLY A 312 15.34 -5.59 15.14
CA GLY A 312 14.59 -4.55 14.46
C GLY A 312 14.48 -3.27 15.28
N TYR A 313 13.82 -2.25 14.73
CA TYR A 313 13.74 -0.91 15.33
C TYR A 313 13.14 -0.89 16.75
N TYR A 314 12.17 -1.76 17.06
CA TYR A 314 11.59 -1.84 18.40
C TYR A 314 12.58 -2.44 19.42
N ASN A 315 13.41 -3.39 18.98
CA ASN A 315 14.40 -4.05 19.83
C ASN A 315 15.55 -3.09 20.19
N ASP A 316 15.97 -2.24 19.24
CA ASP A 316 17.03 -1.27 19.47
C ASP A 316 16.71 -0.28 20.61
N LEU A 317 15.42 -0.02 20.87
CA LEU A 317 15.01 0.87 21.95
C LEU A 317 15.22 0.32 23.36
N LYS A 318 15.46 -0.99 23.51
CA LYS A 318 15.76 -1.59 24.83
C LYS A 318 17.05 -1.04 25.43
N ASP A 319 17.99 -0.62 24.57
CA ASP A 319 19.28 -0.05 24.95
C ASP A 319 19.27 1.50 24.91
N ALA A 320 18.10 2.12 24.79
CA ALA A 320 17.99 3.57 24.71
C ALA A 320 18.42 4.27 26.02
N LYS A 321 19.26 5.30 25.89
CA LYS A 321 19.73 6.14 27.02
C LYS A 321 18.79 7.29 27.35
N PHE A 322 17.59 7.31 26.77
CA PHE A 322 16.56 8.33 26.99
C PHE A 322 15.25 7.70 27.47
N GLU A 323 14.44 8.47 28.17
CA GLU A 323 13.12 8.04 28.63
C GLU A 323 12.15 8.02 27.44
N LEU A 324 11.44 6.90 27.27
CA LEU A 324 10.36 6.80 26.29
C LEU A 324 9.15 7.61 26.77
N GLY A 325 8.81 8.63 26.00
CA GLY A 325 7.61 9.44 26.20
C GLY A 325 6.37 8.78 25.59
N TYR A 326 5.55 9.59 24.92
CA TYR A 326 4.39 9.09 24.18
C TYR A 326 4.82 8.43 22.87
N VAL A 327 4.47 7.15 22.72
CA VAL A 327 4.75 6.33 21.54
C VAL A 327 3.49 6.17 20.72
N ALA A 328 3.56 6.52 19.44
CA ALA A 328 2.51 6.31 18.47
C ALA A 328 2.99 5.46 17.30
N THR A 329 2.05 4.80 16.64
CA THR A 329 2.32 4.00 15.45
C THR A 329 1.19 4.13 14.44
N THR A 330 1.54 4.09 13.16
CA THR A 330 0.59 3.92 12.05
C THR A 330 0.44 2.47 11.63
N ASN A 331 1.22 1.56 12.23
CA ASN A 331 1.19 0.14 11.97
C ASN A 331 0.06 -0.52 12.76
N TYR A 332 -0.43 -1.65 12.26
CA TYR A 332 -1.57 -2.36 12.88
C TYR A 332 -1.15 -3.50 13.80
N SER A 333 0.11 -3.95 13.69
CA SER A 333 0.62 -5.11 14.43
C SER A 333 0.76 -4.79 15.92
N ASP A 334 0.62 -5.80 16.76
CA ASP A 334 0.84 -5.67 18.20
C ASP A 334 2.30 -5.90 18.62
N LEU A 335 3.23 -6.05 17.64
CA LEU A 335 4.64 -6.31 17.90
C LEU A 335 5.30 -5.20 18.72
N ILE A 336 4.97 -3.93 18.43
CA ILE A 336 5.54 -2.79 19.15
C ILE A 336 5.20 -2.83 20.65
N GLU A 337 3.97 -3.22 21.01
CA GLU A 337 3.56 -3.35 22.41
C GLU A 337 4.23 -4.57 23.07
N LYS A 338 4.35 -5.69 22.34
CA LYS A 338 5.04 -6.91 22.81
C LYS A 338 6.52 -6.67 23.08
N GLU A 339 7.19 -5.87 22.24
CA GLU A 339 8.64 -5.65 22.34
C GLU A 339 9.01 -4.51 23.30
N LEU A 340 8.22 -3.44 23.37
CA LEU A 340 8.53 -2.27 24.21
C LEU A 340 7.96 -2.36 25.63
N GLU A 341 6.98 -3.23 25.88
CA GLU A 341 6.21 -3.27 27.15
C GLU A 341 5.67 -1.90 27.57
N HIS A 342 5.41 -1.03 26.60
CA HIS A 342 5.01 0.37 26.78
C HIS A 342 3.65 0.63 26.14
N LYS A 343 2.90 1.62 26.65
CA LYS A 343 1.62 1.99 26.06
C LYS A 343 1.83 2.65 24.69
N VAL A 344 1.20 2.11 23.65
CA VAL A 344 1.29 2.62 22.28
C VAL A 344 -0.07 3.14 21.80
N VAL A 345 -0.05 4.29 21.11
CA VAL A 345 -1.22 4.87 20.45
C VAL A 345 -1.25 4.44 18.98
N PHE A 346 -2.28 3.70 18.58
CA PHE A 346 -2.45 3.16 17.23
C PHE A 346 -3.28 4.08 16.35
N LEU A 347 -2.65 4.96 15.57
CA LEU A 347 -3.36 6.01 14.84
C LEU A 347 -4.32 5.44 13.77
N ASN A 348 -3.91 4.36 13.11
CA ASN A 348 -4.70 3.71 12.07
C ASN A 348 -5.56 2.53 12.58
N GLY A 349 -5.62 2.33 13.89
CA GLY A 349 -6.19 1.14 14.49
C GLY A 349 -5.17 -0.01 14.63
N SER A 350 -5.60 -1.15 15.19
CA SER A 350 -4.74 -2.30 15.43
C SER A 350 -5.49 -3.62 15.30
N ILE A 351 -4.76 -4.73 15.18
CA ILE A 351 -5.35 -6.08 15.19
C ILE A 351 -6.10 -6.42 16.49
N ASN A 352 -5.87 -5.63 17.54
CA ASN A 352 -6.49 -5.77 18.86
C ASN A 352 -7.62 -4.75 19.10
N GLU A 353 -7.85 -3.80 18.18
CA GLU A 353 -8.93 -2.82 18.26
C GLU A 353 -10.15 -3.27 17.46
N TRP A 354 -11.31 -3.19 18.11
CA TRP A 354 -12.60 -3.60 17.57
C TRP A 354 -13.58 -2.44 17.61
N TYR A 355 -14.34 -2.28 16.54
CA TYR A 355 -15.26 -1.19 16.32
C TYR A 355 -16.71 -1.69 16.29
N ASP A 356 -17.56 -1.06 17.10
CA ASP A 356 -19.02 -1.21 17.04
C ASP A 356 -19.59 -0.13 16.11
N PRO A 357 -20.05 -0.49 14.89
CA PRO A 357 -20.57 0.49 13.94
C PRO A 357 -21.94 1.04 14.32
N TYR A 358 -22.68 0.40 15.23
CA TYR A 358 -23.97 0.92 15.67
C TYR A 358 -23.79 2.01 16.73
N LEU A 359 -22.92 1.78 17.71
CA LEU A 359 -22.70 2.70 18.82
C LEU A 359 -21.57 3.71 18.58
N ASN A 360 -20.75 3.50 17.55
CA ASN A 360 -19.57 4.33 17.27
C ASN A 360 -18.54 4.28 18.42
N ILE A 361 -18.26 3.08 18.92
CA ILE A 361 -17.35 2.85 20.06
C ILE A 361 -16.22 1.89 19.63
N ILE A 362 -15.01 2.15 20.14
CA ILE A 362 -13.82 1.33 19.93
C ILE A 362 -13.44 0.66 21.26
N GLU A 363 -13.15 -0.64 21.22
CA GLU A 363 -12.74 -1.42 22.38
C GLU A 363 -11.53 -2.31 22.03
N ARG A 364 -10.63 -2.53 23.00
CA ARG A 364 -9.44 -3.38 22.83
C ARG A 364 -9.68 -4.83 23.30
N THR A 365 -10.85 -5.39 23.01
CA THR A 365 -11.19 -6.77 23.39
C THR A 365 -11.90 -7.50 22.27
N SER A 366 -11.50 -8.75 22.05
CA SER A 366 -12.21 -9.68 21.17
C SER A 366 -13.50 -10.21 21.80
N ASP A 367 -13.73 -9.96 23.09
CA ASP A 367 -14.99 -10.33 23.72
C ASP A 367 -16.11 -9.44 23.17
N LEU A 368 -17.02 -10.09 22.46
CA LEU A 368 -18.11 -9.44 21.76
C LEU A 368 -19.23 -9.04 22.73
N ASN A 369 -19.40 -9.71 23.89
CA ASN A 369 -20.48 -9.44 24.85
C ASN A 369 -21.87 -9.27 24.19
N GLY A 370 -22.17 -10.10 23.19
CA GLY A 370 -23.41 -9.98 22.42
C GLY A 370 -23.45 -8.83 21.40
N LYS A 371 -22.44 -7.95 21.36
CA LYS A 371 -22.35 -6.87 20.37
C LYS A 371 -21.69 -7.34 19.08
N PHE A 372 -22.14 -6.82 17.96
CA PHE A 372 -21.47 -6.93 16.68
C PHE A 372 -20.30 -5.95 16.63
N LYS A 373 -19.09 -6.46 16.39
CA LYS A 373 -17.88 -5.65 16.26
C LYS A 373 -17.04 -6.11 15.07
N LEU A 374 -16.35 -5.18 14.44
CA LEU A 374 -15.43 -5.42 13.34
C LEU A 374 -14.01 -4.98 13.71
N PRO A 375 -12.95 -5.56 13.11
CA PRO A 375 -11.60 -5.04 13.30
C PRO A 375 -11.52 -3.57 12.86
N LEU A 376 -10.90 -2.73 13.68
CA LEU A 376 -10.64 -1.33 13.34
C LEU A 376 -9.32 -1.23 12.57
N ILE A 377 -9.41 -1.20 11.24
CA ILE A 377 -8.26 -1.05 10.34
C ILE A 377 -8.56 0.10 9.37
N PHE A 378 -7.90 1.24 9.58
CA PHE A 378 -8.02 2.39 8.68
C PHE A 378 -6.89 2.44 7.66
N THR A 379 -7.23 2.54 6.38
CA THR A 379 -6.29 2.86 5.30
C THR A 379 -5.71 4.26 5.42
N GLN A 380 -4.56 4.51 4.80
CA GLN A 380 -4.01 5.86 4.65
C GLN A 380 -5.01 6.68 3.83
N SER A 381 -5.83 7.49 4.49
CA SER A 381 -6.89 8.28 3.84
C SER A 381 -6.86 9.71 4.36
N GLY A 382 -6.88 10.66 3.42
CA GLY A 382 -6.83 12.09 3.69
C GLY A 382 -7.93 12.57 4.63
N THR A 383 -9.05 11.84 4.71
CA THR A 383 -10.10 12.05 5.69
C THR A 383 -10.48 10.73 6.34
N LYS A 384 -10.06 10.53 7.60
CA LYS A 384 -10.53 9.41 8.40
C LYS A 384 -12.00 9.64 8.80
N PRO A 385 -12.88 8.64 8.66
CA PRO A 385 -14.24 8.78 9.20
C PRO A 385 -14.15 9.00 10.71
N MET A 386 -14.94 9.94 11.23
CA MET A 386 -15.02 10.18 12.68
C MET A 386 -15.76 9.01 13.32
N THR A 387 -15.05 7.91 13.57
CA THR A 387 -15.66 6.66 14.02
C THR A 387 -16.04 6.67 15.49
N ALA A 388 -15.27 7.36 16.33
CA ALA A 388 -15.52 7.49 17.76
C ALA A 388 -14.87 8.78 18.29
N VAL A 389 -15.53 9.42 19.26
CA VAL A 389 -14.98 10.58 19.96
C VAL A 389 -13.67 10.24 20.67
N SER A 390 -13.57 9.02 21.23
CA SER A 390 -12.35 8.53 21.88
C SER A 390 -11.13 8.58 20.96
N LYS A 391 -11.29 8.24 19.67
CA LYS A 391 -10.20 8.32 18.69
C LYS A 391 -9.74 9.76 18.46
N SER A 392 -10.69 10.70 18.44
CA SER A 392 -10.37 12.13 18.31
C SER A 392 -9.60 12.64 19.53
N CYS A 393 -9.99 12.21 20.74
CA CYS A 393 -9.25 12.50 21.95
C CYS A 393 -7.83 11.95 21.91
N GLU A 394 -7.62 10.72 21.40
CA GLU A 394 -6.27 10.13 21.27
C GLU A 394 -5.33 11.00 20.43
N TYR A 395 -5.79 11.55 19.30
CA TYR A 395 -4.98 12.45 18.48
C TYR A 395 -4.63 13.76 19.22
N VAL A 396 -5.60 14.34 19.93
CA VAL A 396 -5.40 15.57 20.71
C VAL A 396 -4.44 15.33 21.88
N ASP A 397 -4.60 14.21 22.58
CA ASP A 397 -3.72 13.82 23.68
C ASP A 397 -2.31 13.56 23.17
N LEU A 398 -2.16 12.90 22.01
CA LEU A 398 -0.85 12.69 21.39
C LEU A 398 -0.14 14.02 21.13
N TYR A 399 -0.83 14.97 20.48
CA TYR A 399 -0.29 16.31 20.22
C TYR A 399 0.17 17.00 21.51
N ARG A 400 -0.70 17.07 22.52
CA ARG A 400 -0.39 17.71 23.81
C ARG A 400 0.79 17.06 24.53
N ASN A 401 0.86 15.72 24.51
CA ASN A 401 1.97 15.03 25.15
C ASN A 401 3.28 15.24 24.39
N TRP A 402 3.26 15.22 23.05
CA TRP A 402 4.45 15.50 22.23
C TRP A 402 4.97 16.94 22.37
N GLN A 403 4.09 17.90 22.66
CA GLN A 403 4.48 19.27 22.96
C GLN A 403 5.40 19.37 24.19
N GLU A 404 5.23 18.49 25.17
CA GLU A 404 6.03 18.46 26.42
C GLU A 404 7.33 17.63 26.30
N MET A 405 7.56 16.95 25.17
CA MET A 405 8.77 16.12 24.96
C MET A 405 9.97 16.96 24.53
N ASP A 406 11.19 16.51 24.83
CA ASP A 406 12.42 17.19 24.41
C ASP A 406 12.64 17.13 22.89
N GLY A 407 12.09 16.10 22.25
CA GLY A 407 12.11 15.91 20.80
C GLY A 407 11.20 14.77 20.37
N ILE A 408 10.93 14.71 19.07
CA ILE A 408 10.11 13.64 18.48
C ILE A 408 10.95 12.90 17.44
N VAL A 409 11.07 11.58 17.58
CA VAL A 409 11.77 10.73 16.62
C VAL A 409 10.75 9.97 15.80
N ILE A 410 10.89 10.04 14.48
CA ILE A 410 9.97 9.47 13.50
C ILE A 410 10.72 8.41 12.70
N ILE A 411 10.26 7.16 12.75
CA ILE A 411 10.95 6.00 12.21
C ILE A 411 10.11 5.36 11.12
N GLY A 412 10.62 5.30 9.88
CA GLY A 412 9.99 4.54 8.79
C GLY A 412 8.61 5.06 8.36
N PHE A 413 8.27 6.31 8.69
CA PHE A 413 7.03 6.96 8.27
C PHE A 413 7.21 7.73 6.95
N GLY A 414 6.26 7.59 6.03
CA GLY A 414 6.36 8.09 4.67
C GLY A 414 5.94 9.54 4.46
N PHE A 415 5.23 10.17 5.41
CA PHE A 415 4.65 11.52 5.22
C PHE A 415 3.78 11.62 3.96
N ASN A 416 2.98 10.59 3.68
CA ASN A 416 2.12 10.57 2.50
C ASN A 416 1.03 11.65 2.61
N LYS A 417 0.55 12.16 1.47
CA LYS A 417 -0.50 13.19 1.42
C LYS A 417 -1.79 12.73 2.14
N ASP A 418 -2.05 11.44 2.14
CA ASP A 418 -3.23 10.86 2.78
C ASP A 418 -3.11 10.75 4.30
N ASP A 419 -1.92 10.94 4.86
CA ASP A 419 -1.74 11.03 6.31
C ASP A 419 -1.81 12.50 6.80
N GLU A 420 -2.53 13.37 6.09
CA GLU A 420 -2.57 14.83 6.37
C GLU A 420 -2.97 15.14 7.81
N HIS A 421 -3.82 14.33 8.45
CA HIS A 421 -4.17 14.48 9.86
C HIS A 421 -2.96 14.30 10.80
N ILE A 422 -2.08 13.32 10.53
CA ILE A 422 -0.82 13.12 11.27
C ILE A 422 0.20 14.18 10.88
N ASN A 423 0.33 14.47 9.58
CA ASN A 423 1.22 15.52 9.08
C ASN A 423 0.86 16.89 9.65
N ALA A 424 -0.43 17.17 9.88
CA ALA A 424 -0.89 18.40 10.51
C ALA A 424 -0.43 18.51 11.96
N ILE A 425 -0.53 17.43 12.75
CA ILE A 425 0.00 17.38 14.13
C ILE A 425 1.50 17.69 14.12
N LEU A 426 2.27 17.02 13.26
CA LEU A 426 3.71 17.23 13.15
C LEU A 426 4.06 18.63 12.65
N ARG A 427 3.33 19.17 11.66
CA ARG A 427 3.50 20.54 11.16
C ARG A 427 3.27 21.56 12.27
N THR A 428 2.18 21.44 13.04
CA THR A 428 1.88 22.36 14.14
C THR A 428 2.97 22.31 15.21
N LEU A 429 3.43 21.11 15.59
CA LEU A 429 4.52 20.96 16.55
C LEU A 429 5.81 21.65 16.07
N VAL A 430 6.13 21.56 14.78
CA VAL A 430 7.33 22.20 14.21
C VAL A 430 7.14 23.71 14.07
N ASP A 431 6.12 24.17 13.35
CA ASP A 431 5.96 25.58 12.96
C ASP A 431 5.43 26.48 14.09
N ASP A 432 4.54 25.96 14.94
CA ASP A 432 3.87 26.76 15.97
C ASP A 432 4.44 26.51 17.37
N ASP A 433 4.81 25.26 17.69
CA ASP A 433 5.38 24.91 19.00
C ASP A 433 6.93 24.84 19.02
N ASN A 434 7.58 25.16 17.89
CA ASN A 434 9.05 25.16 17.74
C ASN A 434 9.72 23.84 18.17
N LYS A 435 9.05 22.70 17.96
CA LYS A 435 9.55 21.37 18.32
C LYS A 435 10.56 20.85 17.30
N ASN A 436 11.61 20.21 17.80
CA ASN A 436 12.56 19.48 16.96
C ASN A 436 12.05 18.08 16.64
N ILE A 437 12.09 17.71 15.36
CA ILE A 437 11.80 16.35 14.90
C ILE A 437 13.04 15.72 14.25
N TYR A 438 13.21 14.42 14.47
CA TYR A 438 14.32 13.63 13.98
C TYR A 438 13.76 12.47 13.15
N VAL A 439 14.02 12.48 11.85
CA VAL A 439 13.45 11.52 10.89
C VAL A 439 14.50 10.46 10.58
N VAL A 440 14.28 9.25 11.09
CA VAL A 440 15.10 8.07 10.81
C VAL A 440 14.54 7.37 9.58
N HIS A 441 15.22 7.54 8.44
CA HIS A 441 14.79 6.98 7.17
C HIS A 441 15.99 6.72 6.25
N LYS A 442 15.90 5.74 5.36
CA LYS A 442 16.98 5.43 4.41
C LYS A 442 17.08 6.46 3.28
N ASP A 443 15.98 6.65 2.56
CA ASP A 443 15.99 7.36 1.26
C ASP A 443 15.34 8.76 1.28
N LEU A 444 14.95 9.28 2.45
CA LEU A 444 14.17 10.51 2.54
C LEU A 444 15.08 11.74 2.65
N GLU A 445 14.81 12.78 1.86
CA GLU A 445 15.55 14.03 1.92
C GLU A 445 14.82 15.10 2.73
N ARG A 446 15.59 16.01 3.36
CA ARG A 446 15.02 17.10 4.19
C ARG A 446 14.02 17.96 3.42
N ALA A 447 14.39 18.34 2.20
CA ALA A 447 13.55 19.17 1.33
C ALA A 447 12.21 18.48 1.02
N GLU A 448 12.22 17.16 0.89
CA GLU A 448 11.02 16.36 0.65
C GLU A 448 10.11 16.33 1.89
N VAL A 449 10.67 16.12 3.09
CA VAL A 449 9.90 16.18 4.35
C VAL A 449 9.27 17.56 4.54
N ILE A 450 10.04 18.64 4.35
CA ILE A 450 9.56 20.03 4.43
C ILE A 450 8.38 20.23 3.49
N LYS A 451 8.51 19.78 2.23
CA LYS A 451 7.45 19.90 1.22
C LYS A 451 6.20 19.09 1.59
N ARG A 452 6.37 17.84 2.04
CA ARG A 452 5.25 16.94 2.41
C ARG A 452 4.50 17.43 3.65
N LEU A 453 5.21 17.91 4.67
CA LEU A 453 4.63 18.50 5.87
C LEU A 453 4.08 19.92 5.66
N ARG A 454 4.56 20.62 4.63
CA ARG A 454 4.26 22.05 4.35
C ARG A 454 4.76 22.97 5.45
N ILE A 455 6.00 22.76 5.91
CA ILE A 455 6.67 23.61 6.91
C ILE A 455 7.01 24.96 6.30
N THR A 456 6.74 26.04 7.03
CA THR A 456 6.87 27.41 6.54
C THR A 456 7.78 28.29 7.40
N LYS A 457 7.91 28.02 8.70
CA LYS A 457 8.64 28.87 9.64
C LYS A 457 9.92 28.19 10.12
N ASN A 458 9.80 27.00 10.69
CA ASN A 458 10.88 26.37 11.47
C ASN A 458 11.52 25.20 10.71
N MET A 459 11.91 25.43 9.45
CA MET A 459 12.55 24.41 8.62
C MET A 459 13.83 23.83 9.23
N SER A 460 14.53 24.61 10.06
CA SER A 460 15.74 24.23 10.82
C SER A 460 15.50 23.06 11.78
N ASN A 461 14.26 22.87 12.25
CA ASN A 461 13.91 21.91 13.29
C ASN A 461 13.65 20.50 12.76
N ILE A 462 13.73 20.31 11.43
CA ILE A 462 13.65 18.99 10.80
C ILE A 462 15.05 18.43 10.59
N ASN A 463 15.39 17.40 11.34
CA ASN A 463 16.67 16.71 11.27
C ASN A 463 16.50 15.36 10.57
N ILE A 464 17.28 15.09 9.53
CA ILE A 464 17.23 13.82 8.80
C ILE A 464 18.40 12.94 9.25
N CYS A 465 18.08 11.74 9.71
CA CYS A 465 19.00 10.75 10.25
C CYS A 465 19.01 9.55 9.31
N LYS A 466 19.89 9.59 8.29
CA LYS A 466 19.93 8.55 7.25
C LYS A 466 20.59 7.28 7.74
N VAL A 467 19.82 6.19 7.71
CA VAL A 467 20.35 4.85 8.03
C VAL A 467 21.01 4.23 6.80
N ASP A 468 22.12 3.51 7.02
CA ASP A 468 22.87 2.84 5.94
C ASP A 468 22.00 1.81 5.21
N ASN A 469 21.21 1.04 5.96
CA ASN A 469 20.14 0.19 5.45
C ASN A 469 19.18 -0.23 6.58
N TYR A 470 17.99 -0.72 6.23
CA TYR A 470 16.96 -1.15 7.17
C TYR A 470 17.34 -2.37 8.02
N THR A 471 18.36 -3.14 7.62
CA THR A 471 18.82 -4.34 8.34
C THR A 471 19.80 -3.99 9.45
N THR A 472 20.75 -3.11 9.19
CA THR A 472 21.81 -2.72 10.13
C THR A 472 21.39 -1.54 10.99
N ARG A 473 20.52 -0.65 10.47
CA ARG A 473 19.95 0.52 11.16
C ARG A 473 21.01 1.39 11.83
N LYS A 474 22.17 1.51 11.18
CA LYS A 474 23.31 2.34 11.62
C LYS A 474 23.37 3.67 10.90
N ILE A 475 23.98 4.65 11.57
CA ILE A 475 24.24 5.99 11.05
C ILE A 475 25.69 6.32 11.38
N GLY A 476 26.55 6.38 10.35
CA GLY A 476 27.97 6.68 10.56
C GLY A 476 28.68 5.68 11.48
N GLY A 477 28.25 4.42 11.48
CA GLY A 477 28.81 3.35 12.32
C GLY A 477 28.19 3.22 13.72
N LEU A 478 27.44 4.22 14.20
CA LEU A 478 26.67 4.18 15.44
C LEU A 478 25.30 3.53 15.21
N SER A 479 24.69 2.95 16.24
CA SER A 479 23.27 2.61 16.17
C SER A 479 22.42 3.88 16.04
N TRP A 480 21.27 3.80 15.37
CA TRP A 480 20.40 4.98 15.22
C TRP A 480 19.97 5.56 16.58
N VAL A 481 19.77 4.72 17.59
CA VAL A 481 19.38 5.14 18.95
C VAL A 481 20.48 5.97 19.61
N GLU A 482 21.74 5.53 19.52
CA GLU A 482 22.89 6.27 20.04
C GLU A 482 23.09 7.59 19.30
N TYR A 483 23.02 7.56 17.97
CA TYR A 483 23.13 8.76 17.15
C TYR A 483 22.09 9.82 17.54
N ILE A 484 20.83 9.41 17.69
CA ILE A 484 19.74 10.29 18.10
C ILE A 484 19.99 10.87 19.50
N TYR A 485 20.42 10.04 20.45
CA TYR A 485 20.74 10.51 21.80
C TYR A 485 21.79 11.63 21.78
N ASP A 486 22.85 11.46 21.01
CA ASP A 486 23.93 12.44 20.90
C ASP A 486 23.47 13.72 20.18
N GLU A 487 22.66 13.61 19.13
CA GLU A 487 22.15 14.77 18.40
C GLU A 487 21.19 15.64 19.22
N ILE A 488 20.30 15.01 20.00
CA ILE A 488 19.38 15.77 20.85
C ILE A 488 20.14 16.46 21.98
N ASN A 489 21.14 15.81 22.59
CA ASN A 489 21.98 16.42 23.62
C ASN A 489 22.82 17.60 23.13
N LYS A 490 23.11 17.71 21.82
CA LYS A 490 23.75 18.91 21.24
C LYS A 490 22.78 20.08 21.08
N SER A 491 21.48 19.79 21.06
CA SER A 491 20.41 20.75 20.76
C SER A 491 19.71 21.30 22.00
N ILE A 492 19.87 20.62 23.16
CA ILE A 492 19.50 21.06 24.50
C ILE A 492 20.69 21.79 25.12
#